data_AF-A0A800AYK2-F1
#
_entry.id   AF-A0A800AYK2-F1
#
_cell.length_a   1.000
_cell.length_b   1.000
_cell.length_c   1.000
_cell.angle_alpha   90.00
_cell.angle_beta   90.00
_cell.angle_gamma   90.00
#
_symmetry.space_group_name_H-M   'P 1'
#
loop_
_entity.id
_entity.type
_entity.pdbx_description
1 polymer ?
#
loop_
_entity_poly.entity_id
_entity_poly.type
_entity_poly.pdbx_seq_one_letter_code
_entity_poly.pdbx_strand_id
1 'polypeptide(L)'
;MWRKNRRLNVGGSRGVDNNRNYSYHWGESGVSSTGNGETWPGTAGFSEPENQAIKWFCEQHDFKMAINNHTYSELLLIPYGYASNMPTPEHSTFDAISTLMVQENGYANIISSELYPAAGDSDDWMYGDTSTKNKIYAMTPEIGAAFWPAQSEIIPICKEMLFHNITAAHLITNYAVVKDNTAAFLESLNSNVYFSIQRLGLQNPANFTVSIVPISANIASVGASQSFVNMSITQEDTSNFSLILNNSIQNGDEIVYKLIVNNGQFNSEKEYTKIYGSPQTVFIDNGNSLDNYNGTNWGISTATYHSAPSSITDSVNGDYNDGINSSIELTNNLDLTNAITAKISFYAKWNIESGWDYVQFEISTDNGSTWIPQCGKYTKNGNLQQNIVNQPMYDGNQNTWVKEEIDLSDYLDENLKFRFQIVSDNFTTEDGFYFDDFEVDVLYQNPASITDNELLNFSVYPNPLKNTISIELPNLNGVAKINIYSINGQLIYKENTRKLKTEIDLETLKDGVYFVKLTTDKTTKTLKILKTH
;
A
#
# COMPACT_ATOMS: atom_id res chain seq x y z
N MET A 1 -1.39 40.40 -12.62
CA MET A 1 -0.78 39.42 -11.72
C MET A 1 0.72 39.48 -11.95
N TRP A 2 1.46 40.14 -11.07
CA TRP A 2 2.89 40.39 -11.27
C TRP A 2 3.72 39.23 -10.72
N ARG A 3 4.74 38.75 -11.44
CA ARG A 3 5.61 37.62 -11.06
C ARG A 3 7.07 38.00 -10.80
N LYS A 4 7.68 38.74 -11.74
CA LYS A 4 9.13 39.06 -11.77
C LYS A 4 9.58 40.01 -10.64
N ASN A 5 10.87 40.33 -10.53
CA ASN A 5 11.28 41.51 -9.73
C ASN A 5 10.87 42.84 -10.41
N ARG A 6 11.31 44.00 -9.90
CA ARG A 6 10.87 45.32 -10.40
C ARG A 6 11.94 46.11 -11.19
N ARG A 7 13.03 45.45 -11.59
CA ARG A 7 14.13 46.08 -12.36
C ARG A 7 13.61 46.77 -13.61
N LEU A 8 14.11 47.97 -13.92
CA LEU A 8 13.91 48.60 -15.23
C LEU A 8 15.01 48.12 -16.17
N ASN A 9 14.63 47.35 -17.19
CA ASN A 9 15.57 46.81 -18.16
C ASN A 9 15.84 47.83 -19.27
N VAL A 10 16.98 47.65 -19.96
CA VAL A 10 17.27 48.38 -21.20
C VAL A 10 16.14 48.09 -22.21
N GLY A 11 15.60 49.13 -22.84
CA GLY A 11 14.43 49.01 -23.72
C GLY A 11 13.07 49.18 -23.02
N GLY A 12 13.04 49.44 -21.71
CA GLY A 12 11.84 49.88 -20.99
C GLY A 12 10.95 48.77 -20.42
N SER A 13 11.28 47.50 -20.66
CA SER A 13 10.62 46.37 -20.00
C SER A 13 10.91 46.36 -18.50
N ARG A 14 10.04 45.71 -17.72
CA ARG A 14 10.19 45.62 -16.26
C ARG A 14 10.31 44.18 -15.79
N GLY A 15 11.27 43.95 -14.91
CA GLY A 15 11.46 42.72 -14.16
C GLY A 15 12.29 41.66 -14.87
N VAL A 16 12.95 40.85 -14.05
CA VAL A 16 13.61 39.58 -14.37
C VAL A 16 12.92 38.49 -13.53
N ASP A 17 12.76 37.29 -14.09
CA ASP A 17 12.28 36.14 -13.32
C ASP A 17 13.42 35.65 -12.42
N ASN A 18 13.27 35.84 -11.12
CA ASN A 18 14.29 35.46 -10.15
C ASN A 18 14.55 33.95 -10.15
N ASN A 19 13.54 33.12 -10.48
CA ASN A 19 13.72 31.68 -10.58
C ASN A 19 14.19 31.22 -11.97
N ARG A 20 14.76 32.15 -12.77
CA ARG A 20 15.51 31.88 -14.01
C ARG A 20 16.88 32.57 -14.01
N ASN A 21 17.25 33.21 -12.90
CA ASN A 21 18.43 34.07 -12.80
C ASN A 21 19.60 33.44 -12.02
N TYR A 22 19.54 32.16 -11.65
CA TYR A 22 20.70 31.46 -11.08
C TYR A 22 21.66 30.98 -12.18
N SER A 23 22.95 30.81 -11.88
CA SER A 23 23.99 30.61 -12.90
C SER A 23 24.10 29.19 -13.46
N TYR A 24 23.59 28.18 -12.75
CA TYR A 24 23.73 26.79 -13.17
C TYR A 24 22.79 26.53 -14.37
N HIS A 25 23.37 26.14 -15.51
CA HIS A 25 22.67 26.02 -16.81
C HIS A 25 21.87 27.28 -17.23
N TRP A 26 22.31 28.47 -16.81
CA TRP A 26 21.55 29.71 -17.03
C TRP A 26 21.16 29.94 -18.50
N GLY A 27 19.87 30.12 -18.74
CA GLY A 27 19.35 30.52 -20.05
C GLY A 27 19.31 29.41 -21.12
N GLU A 28 19.57 28.15 -20.76
CA GLU A 28 19.63 27.03 -21.71
C GLU A 28 18.24 26.56 -22.19
N SER A 29 17.23 26.59 -21.33
CA SER A 29 15.87 26.11 -21.62
C SER A 29 14.80 26.84 -20.79
N GLY A 30 13.54 26.79 -21.21
CA GLY A 30 12.42 27.30 -20.40
C GLY A 30 12.39 28.81 -20.15
N VAL A 31 13.17 29.57 -20.92
CA VAL A 31 13.35 31.02 -20.76
C VAL A 31 12.87 31.81 -21.97
N SER A 32 12.40 33.03 -21.73
CA SER A 32 12.06 33.95 -22.81
C SER A 32 13.32 34.67 -23.33
N SER A 33 13.31 35.03 -24.61
CA SER A 33 14.42 35.74 -25.26
C SER A 33 14.37 37.27 -25.13
N THR A 34 13.33 37.82 -24.49
CA THR A 34 13.15 39.28 -24.36
C THR A 34 12.71 39.68 -22.96
N GLY A 35 13.10 40.88 -22.53
CA GLY A 35 12.74 41.43 -21.21
C GLY A 35 11.24 41.59 -20.94
N ASN A 36 10.39 41.46 -21.97
CA ASN A 36 8.93 41.50 -21.82
C ASN A 36 8.33 40.14 -21.44
N GLY A 37 9.05 39.02 -21.61
CA GLY A 37 8.55 37.70 -21.22
C GLY A 37 8.51 37.52 -19.70
N GLU A 38 7.57 36.72 -19.22
CA GLU A 38 7.42 36.41 -17.79
C GLU A 38 8.56 35.53 -17.26
N THR A 39 9.21 34.74 -18.11
CA THR A 39 10.37 33.89 -17.80
C THR A 39 11.69 34.49 -18.29
N TRP A 40 11.79 35.82 -18.35
CA TRP A 40 13.02 36.51 -18.77
C TRP A 40 14.14 36.27 -17.74
N PRO A 41 15.27 35.64 -18.11
CA PRO A 41 16.29 35.18 -17.16
C PRO A 41 17.30 36.27 -16.78
N GLY A 42 17.16 37.49 -17.30
CA GLY A 42 18.13 38.57 -17.10
C GLY A 42 19.21 38.62 -18.17
N THR A 43 20.27 39.39 -17.93
CA THR A 43 21.38 39.54 -18.89
C THR A 43 22.54 38.59 -18.64
N ALA A 44 22.57 37.96 -17.47
CA ALA A 44 23.51 36.93 -17.05
C ALA A 44 22.97 36.24 -15.79
N GLY A 45 23.48 35.05 -15.47
CA GLY A 45 23.26 34.44 -14.15
C GLY A 45 23.71 35.41 -13.04
N PHE A 46 22.88 35.54 -12.02
CA PHE A 46 23.00 36.48 -10.91
C PHE A 46 23.04 37.96 -11.32
N SER A 47 22.37 38.34 -12.42
CA SER A 47 22.25 39.77 -12.77
C SER A 47 21.42 40.57 -11.76
N GLU A 48 20.56 39.92 -10.99
CA GLU A 48 19.63 40.57 -10.05
C GLU A 48 20.19 40.64 -8.62
N PRO A 49 20.02 41.79 -7.93
CA PRO A 49 20.54 41.95 -6.56
C PRO A 49 19.88 40.98 -5.56
N GLU A 50 18.62 40.60 -5.78
CA GLU A 50 17.93 39.62 -4.93
C GLU A 50 18.59 38.24 -5.03
N ASN A 51 18.90 37.78 -6.26
CA ASN A 51 19.60 36.51 -6.49
C ASN A 51 21.04 36.56 -5.97
N GLN A 52 21.75 37.69 -6.13
CA GLN A 52 23.08 37.88 -5.56
C GLN A 52 23.08 37.81 -4.04
N ALA A 53 22.02 38.28 -3.37
CA ALA A 53 21.90 38.19 -1.92
C ALA A 53 21.76 36.73 -1.45
N ILE A 54 20.92 35.93 -2.12
CA ILE A 54 20.78 34.49 -1.82
C ILE A 54 22.09 33.76 -2.10
N LYS A 55 22.75 34.05 -3.24
CA LYS A 55 24.06 33.51 -3.56
C LYS A 55 25.05 33.76 -2.43
N TRP A 56 25.21 35.03 -2.04
CA TRP A 56 26.12 35.41 -0.96
C TRP A 56 25.77 34.67 0.34
N PHE A 57 24.48 34.59 0.69
CA PHE A 57 24.04 33.90 1.89
C PHE A 57 24.40 32.40 1.87
N CYS A 58 24.15 31.69 0.77
CA CYS A 58 24.54 30.28 0.63
C CYS A 58 26.07 30.08 0.62
N GLU A 59 26.84 31.05 0.13
CA GLU A 59 28.32 31.00 0.17
C GLU A 59 28.89 31.27 1.57
N GLN A 60 28.16 31.95 2.44
CA GLN A 60 28.60 32.28 3.81
C GLN A 60 28.10 31.30 4.89
N HIS A 61 27.24 30.36 4.55
CA HIS A 61 26.59 29.46 5.50
C HIS A 61 26.58 28.01 5.00
N ASP A 62 26.69 27.07 5.93
CA ASP A 62 26.69 25.63 5.62
C ASP A 62 25.27 25.04 5.63
N PHE A 63 24.44 25.48 4.69
CA PHE A 63 23.10 24.91 4.51
C PHE A 63 23.19 23.46 4.02
N LYS A 64 22.36 22.59 4.59
CA LYS A 64 22.24 21.18 4.16
C LYS A 64 21.03 20.95 3.27
N MET A 65 19.94 21.66 3.54
CA MET A 65 18.68 21.54 2.83
C MET A 65 18.05 22.93 2.67
N ALA A 66 17.31 23.13 1.58
CA ALA A 66 16.55 24.35 1.31
C ALA A 66 15.20 23.98 0.69
N ILE A 67 14.14 24.65 1.14
CA ILE A 67 12.78 24.48 0.62
C ILE A 67 12.35 25.83 0.03
N ASN A 68 12.34 25.93 -1.29
CA ASN A 68 12.03 27.16 -2.01
C ASN A 68 10.53 27.21 -2.31
N ASN A 69 9.74 27.70 -1.36
CA ASN A 69 8.27 27.67 -1.46
C ASN A 69 7.72 28.49 -2.64
N HIS A 70 6.91 27.83 -3.48
CA HIS A 70 6.16 28.41 -4.58
C HIS A 70 4.66 28.08 -4.44
N THR A 71 3.82 28.67 -5.29
CA THR A 71 2.43 28.24 -5.54
C THR A 71 2.21 28.33 -7.06
N TYR A 72 1.42 27.47 -7.70
CA TYR A 72 0.56 26.39 -7.18
C TYR A 72 0.80 25.12 -8.00
N SER A 73 0.40 23.95 -7.46
CA SER A 73 0.19 22.68 -8.19
C SER A 73 0.09 21.45 -7.27
N GLU A 74 0.31 21.61 -5.95
CA GLU A 74 0.33 20.50 -4.98
C GLU A 74 1.46 19.48 -5.30
N LEU A 75 2.65 20.02 -5.59
CA LEU A 75 3.83 19.24 -5.96
C LEU A 75 5.02 19.51 -5.04
N LEU A 76 5.93 18.54 -4.96
CA LEU A 76 7.29 18.74 -4.47
C LEU A 76 8.28 18.49 -5.60
N LEU A 77 8.86 19.55 -6.14
CA LEU A 77 9.78 19.50 -7.27
C LEU A 77 11.20 19.21 -6.79
N ILE A 78 11.82 18.26 -7.47
CA ILE A 78 13.19 17.79 -7.22
C ILE A 78 14.07 18.17 -8.42
N PRO A 79 15.34 18.55 -8.22
CA PRO A 79 16.25 18.77 -9.33
C PRO A 79 16.41 17.54 -10.26
N TYR A 80 16.75 17.69 -11.53
CA TYR A 80 17.03 18.97 -12.19
C TYR A 80 15.84 19.51 -12.99
N GLY A 81 15.72 20.85 -13.01
CA GLY A 81 14.78 21.60 -13.82
C GLY A 81 15.30 21.92 -15.22
N TYR A 82 16.60 22.12 -15.42
CA TYR A 82 17.14 22.70 -16.66
C TYR A 82 16.94 21.85 -17.92
N ALA A 83 16.69 20.55 -17.83
CA ALA A 83 16.47 19.67 -18.99
C ALA A 83 15.65 18.43 -18.64
N SER A 84 14.84 17.96 -19.59
CA SER A 84 14.05 16.73 -19.45
C SER A 84 14.95 15.50 -19.28
N ASN A 85 14.46 14.49 -18.54
CA ASN A 85 15.14 13.21 -18.30
C ASN A 85 16.54 13.37 -17.67
N MET A 86 16.73 14.39 -16.83
CA MET A 86 17.98 14.65 -16.11
C MET A 86 17.80 14.47 -14.60
N PRO A 87 17.79 13.23 -14.09
CA PRO A 87 17.82 13.00 -12.64
C PRO A 87 19.16 13.41 -12.05
N THR A 88 19.17 13.75 -10.76
CA THR A 88 20.43 14.02 -10.06
C THR A 88 21.26 12.75 -9.87
N PRO A 89 22.60 12.87 -9.66
CA PRO A 89 23.42 11.72 -9.26
C PRO A 89 22.98 11.03 -7.96
N GLU A 90 22.24 11.75 -7.10
CA GLU A 90 21.71 11.25 -5.82
C GLU A 90 20.17 11.16 -5.85
N HIS A 91 19.61 10.87 -7.02
CA HIS A 91 18.16 10.86 -7.21
C HIS A 91 17.45 9.90 -6.26
N SER A 92 18.02 8.73 -5.96
CA SER A 92 17.47 7.81 -4.96
C SER A 92 17.41 8.39 -3.55
N THR A 93 18.32 9.30 -3.20
CA THR A 93 18.26 10.03 -1.92
C THR A 93 17.14 11.06 -1.96
N PHE A 94 17.04 11.85 -3.04
CA PHE A 94 15.95 12.80 -3.18
C PHE A 94 14.59 12.12 -3.14
N ASP A 95 14.39 11.07 -3.92
CA ASP A 95 13.15 10.30 -3.98
C ASP A 95 12.74 9.80 -2.59
N ALA A 96 13.65 9.13 -1.88
CA ALA A 96 13.38 8.61 -0.55
C ALA A 96 13.01 9.71 0.47
N ILE A 97 13.70 10.86 0.47
CA ILE A 97 13.41 11.94 1.41
C ILE A 97 12.15 12.72 1.00
N SER A 98 11.91 12.93 -0.29
CA SER A 98 10.74 13.65 -0.79
C SER A 98 9.46 12.86 -0.58
N THR A 99 9.49 11.55 -0.82
CA THR A 99 8.35 10.64 -0.55
C THR A 99 7.97 10.71 0.92
N LEU A 100 8.94 10.69 1.84
CA LEU A 100 8.63 10.89 3.25
C LEU A 100 8.05 12.28 3.51
N MET A 101 8.57 13.33 2.89
CA MET A 101 8.11 14.72 3.14
C MET A 101 6.67 14.98 2.68
N VAL A 102 6.17 14.28 1.66
CA VAL A 102 4.82 14.47 1.10
C VAL A 102 3.78 13.46 1.62
N GLN A 103 4.20 12.51 2.47
CA GLN A 103 3.36 11.37 2.89
C GLN A 103 2.03 11.80 3.54
N GLU A 104 1.97 12.97 4.17
CA GLU A 104 0.78 13.45 4.92
C GLU A 104 0.05 14.62 4.25
N ASN A 105 0.56 15.16 3.13
CA ASN A 105 -0.10 16.25 2.39
C ASN A 105 -0.65 15.82 1.04
N GLY A 106 -0.31 14.61 0.58
CA GLY A 106 -0.82 14.07 -0.68
C GLY A 106 -0.20 14.69 -1.93
N TYR A 107 0.87 15.48 -1.81
CA TYR A 107 1.58 16.06 -2.96
C TYR A 107 2.31 14.99 -3.74
N ALA A 108 2.38 15.14 -5.05
CA ALA A 108 3.28 14.30 -5.86
C ALA A 108 4.70 14.86 -5.81
N ASN A 109 5.69 13.99 -5.64
CA ASN A 109 7.11 14.35 -5.76
C ASN A 109 7.62 13.96 -7.15
N ILE A 110 8.07 14.93 -7.93
CA ILE A 110 8.48 14.74 -9.33
C ILE A 110 9.78 15.46 -9.64
N ILE A 111 10.50 15.03 -10.69
CA ILE A 111 11.61 15.83 -11.20
C ILE A 111 11.03 17.12 -11.79
N SER A 112 11.60 18.27 -11.45
CA SER A 112 11.07 19.58 -11.84
C SER A 112 10.86 19.73 -13.35
N SER A 113 11.69 19.07 -14.16
CA SER A 113 11.59 19.10 -15.62
C SER A 113 10.41 18.30 -16.20
N GLU A 114 9.74 17.47 -15.39
CA GLU A 114 8.49 16.77 -15.77
C GLU A 114 7.31 17.74 -15.93
N LEU A 115 7.31 18.87 -15.22
CA LEU A 115 6.40 19.98 -15.54
C LEU A 115 6.76 20.57 -16.90
N TYR A 116 7.99 21.06 -16.99
CA TYR A 116 8.62 21.60 -18.19
C TYR A 116 10.08 21.92 -17.87
N PRO A 117 11.01 21.84 -18.85
CA PRO A 117 12.37 22.32 -18.66
C PRO A 117 12.40 23.81 -18.30
N ALA A 118 13.12 24.16 -17.24
CA ALA A 118 13.27 25.50 -16.71
C ALA A 118 14.70 25.70 -16.23
N ALA A 119 15.52 26.42 -17.00
CA ALA A 119 16.92 26.60 -16.64
C ALA A 119 17.17 27.85 -15.78
N GLY A 120 18.18 27.77 -14.91
CA GLY A 120 18.59 28.86 -14.02
C GLY A 120 17.68 29.05 -12.80
N ASP A 121 17.00 28.00 -12.34
CA ASP A 121 16.25 28.01 -11.08
C ASP A 121 17.17 27.85 -9.84
N SER A 122 16.59 28.09 -8.67
CA SER A 122 17.30 28.03 -7.39
C SER A 122 17.80 26.64 -7.04
N ASP A 123 17.00 25.61 -7.28
CA ASP A 123 17.23 24.28 -6.74
C ASP A 123 18.39 23.62 -7.49
N ASP A 124 18.39 23.77 -8.81
CA ASP A 124 19.46 23.35 -9.72
C ASP A 124 20.79 23.97 -9.33
N TRP A 125 20.84 25.27 -9.02
CA TRP A 125 22.07 25.91 -8.55
C TRP A 125 22.47 25.50 -7.13
N MET A 126 21.50 25.42 -6.21
CA MET A 126 21.74 25.05 -4.81
C MET A 126 22.32 23.63 -4.68
N TYR A 127 21.87 22.69 -5.52
CA TYR A 127 22.38 21.33 -5.56
C TYR A 127 23.58 21.17 -6.52
N GLY A 128 23.46 21.62 -7.77
CA GLY A 128 24.38 21.30 -8.86
C GLY A 128 25.69 22.09 -8.87
N ASP A 129 25.68 23.36 -8.42
CA ASP A 129 26.90 24.18 -8.38
C ASP A 129 27.56 24.15 -7.00
N THR A 130 28.69 23.45 -6.90
CA THR A 130 29.49 23.33 -5.67
C THR A 130 30.81 24.09 -5.73
N SER A 131 30.99 24.97 -6.73
CA SER A 131 32.25 25.70 -6.96
C SER A 131 32.62 26.66 -5.82
N THR A 132 31.62 27.20 -5.13
CA THR A 132 31.75 28.28 -4.15
C THR A 132 31.03 28.01 -2.83
N LYS A 133 30.24 26.94 -2.76
CA LYS A 133 29.45 26.53 -1.61
C LYS A 133 29.37 25.00 -1.54
N ASN A 134 29.00 24.49 -0.36
CA ASN A 134 28.64 23.08 -0.24
C ASN A 134 27.35 22.78 -1.00
N LYS A 135 27.18 21.50 -1.34
CA LYS A 135 25.93 20.98 -1.90
C LYS A 135 24.78 21.20 -0.92
N ILE A 136 23.65 21.68 -1.42
CA ILE A 136 22.41 21.85 -0.66
C ILE A 136 21.35 20.96 -1.31
N TYR A 137 20.67 20.10 -0.55
CA TYR A 137 19.49 19.36 -1.02
C TYR A 137 18.32 20.34 -1.11
N ALA A 138 18.16 20.98 -2.27
CA ALA A 138 17.12 21.97 -2.52
C ALA A 138 15.94 21.36 -3.27
N MET A 139 14.73 21.74 -2.86
CA MET A 139 13.47 21.31 -3.47
C MET A 139 12.46 22.47 -3.44
N THR A 140 11.51 22.46 -4.37
CA THR A 140 10.47 23.49 -4.49
C THR A 140 9.09 22.87 -4.26
N PRO A 141 8.42 23.13 -3.13
CA PRO A 141 7.01 22.81 -3.00
C PRO A 141 6.17 23.85 -3.75
N GLU A 142 5.30 23.39 -4.64
CA GLU A 142 4.26 24.18 -5.30
C GLU A 142 2.98 24.06 -4.47
N ILE A 143 2.80 24.98 -3.52
CA ILE A 143 1.83 24.85 -2.42
C ILE A 143 0.42 25.24 -2.87
N GLY A 144 -0.54 24.37 -2.55
CA GLY A 144 -1.96 24.56 -2.83
C GLY A 144 -2.30 24.60 -4.32
N ALA A 145 -3.57 24.85 -4.61
CA ALA A 145 -4.14 24.74 -5.96
C ALA A 145 -4.26 26.06 -6.75
N ALA A 146 -3.91 27.22 -6.16
CA ALA A 146 -4.00 28.51 -6.86
C ALA A 146 -3.04 29.58 -6.34
N PHE A 147 -2.73 30.58 -7.18
CA PHE A 147 -1.98 31.77 -6.77
C PHE A 147 -2.74 32.67 -5.77
N TRP A 148 -4.08 32.61 -5.77
CA TRP A 148 -4.95 33.47 -4.97
C TRP A 148 -6.04 32.63 -4.27
N PRO A 149 -5.66 31.77 -3.31
CA PRO A 149 -6.63 30.95 -2.58
C PRO A 149 -7.56 31.84 -1.74
N ALA A 150 -8.72 31.30 -1.34
CA ALA A 150 -9.60 32.02 -0.44
C ALA A 150 -8.89 32.27 0.89
N GLN A 151 -9.14 33.42 1.53
CA GLN A 151 -8.49 33.74 2.81
C GLN A 151 -8.74 32.68 3.89
N SER A 152 -9.89 32.00 3.84
CA SER A 152 -10.23 30.89 4.73
C SER A 152 -9.34 29.65 4.56
N GLU A 153 -8.68 29.49 3.42
CA GLU A 153 -7.81 28.34 3.09
C GLU A 153 -6.37 28.53 3.54
N ILE A 154 -5.95 29.76 3.89
CA ILE A 154 -4.57 30.05 4.31
C ILE A 154 -4.12 29.16 5.46
N ILE A 155 -4.92 29.07 6.54
CA ILE A 155 -4.55 28.26 7.71
C ILE A 155 -4.58 26.76 7.40
N PRO A 156 -5.62 26.21 6.72
CA PRO A 156 -5.58 24.84 6.20
C PRO A 156 -4.31 24.51 5.40
N ILE A 157 -3.96 25.31 4.39
CA ILE A 157 -2.78 25.11 3.54
C ILE A 157 -1.48 25.15 4.37
N CYS A 158 -1.37 26.08 5.33
CA CYS A 158 -0.21 26.11 6.22
C CYS A 158 -0.10 24.87 7.12
N LYS A 159 -1.23 24.32 7.60
CA LYS A 159 -1.24 23.11 8.44
C LYS A 159 -0.84 21.87 7.65
N GLU A 160 -1.30 21.77 6.42
CA GLU A 160 -0.95 20.69 5.49
C GLU A 160 0.57 20.61 5.26
N MET A 161 1.25 21.76 5.18
CA MET A 161 2.72 21.80 5.04
C MET A 161 3.50 21.57 6.35
N LEU A 162 2.84 21.34 7.49
CA LEU A 162 3.52 21.22 8.78
C LEU A 162 4.42 19.98 8.84
N PHE A 163 3.88 18.82 8.45
CA PHE A 163 4.63 17.57 8.45
C PHE A 163 5.83 17.65 7.50
N HIS A 164 5.62 18.13 6.28
CA HIS A 164 6.67 18.39 5.30
C HIS A 164 7.84 19.19 5.89
N ASN A 165 7.56 20.34 6.52
CA ASN A 165 8.58 21.22 7.07
C ASN A 165 9.30 20.63 8.30
N ILE A 166 8.59 19.93 9.18
CA ILE A 166 9.20 19.26 10.34
C ILE A 166 10.08 18.09 9.88
N THR A 167 9.62 17.32 8.90
CA THR A 167 10.37 16.22 8.29
C THR A 167 11.67 16.72 7.65
N ALA A 168 11.62 17.83 6.90
CA ALA A 168 12.82 18.47 6.36
C ALA A 168 13.87 18.80 7.45
N ALA A 169 13.42 19.30 8.60
CA ALA A 169 14.29 19.59 9.74
C ALA A 169 14.86 18.31 10.40
N HIS A 170 14.12 17.19 10.41
CA HIS A 170 14.66 15.91 10.86
C HIS A 170 15.69 15.33 9.88
N LEU A 171 15.47 15.45 8.58
CA LEU A 171 16.33 14.87 7.54
C LEU A 171 17.75 15.43 7.53
N ILE A 172 17.97 16.66 8.02
CA ILE A 172 19.34 17.20 8.16
C ILE A 172 20.11 16.63 9.36
N THR A 173 19.45 15.82 10.20
CA THR A 173 20.03 15.19 11.40
C THR A 173 20.35 13.70 11.18
N ASN A 174 20.77 12.99 12.23
CA ASN A 174 20.90 11.54 12.18
C ASN A 174 19.51 10.90 12.25
N TYR A 175 18.83 10.73 11.12
CA TYR A 175 17.42 10.32 11.09
C TYR A 175 17.20 8.98 10.40
N ALA A 176 16.32 8.17 10.98
CA ALA A 176 15.87 6.91 10.41
C ALA A 176 14.40 6.68 10.76
N VAL A 177 13.71 5.98 9.87
CA VAL A 177 12.33 5.52 10.07
C VAL A 177 12.32 4.03 10.32
N VAL A 178 11.37 3.56 11.12
CA VAL A 178 11.14 2.14 11.36
C VAL A 178 9.76 1.75 10.87
N LYS A 179 9.70 0.60 10.19
CA LYS A 179 8.47 -0.04 9.72
C LYS A 179 8.30 -1.37 10.42
N ASP A 180 7.12 -1.59 10.99
CA ASP A 180 6.72 -2.89 11.52
C ASP A 180 6.30 -3.80 10.36
N ASN A 181 6.97 -4.94 10.25
CA ASN A 181 6.75 -5.95 9.22
C ASN A 181 6.13 -7.23 9.80
N THR A 182 5.65 -7.17 11.05
CA THR A 182 5.01 -8.30 11.73
C THR A 182 3.60 -8.46 11.19
N ALA A 183 3.19 -9.71 10.93
CA ALA A 183 1.82 -10.03 10.56
C ALA A 183 0.82 -9.42 11.55
N ALA A 184 -0.37 -9.06 11.07
CA ALA A 184 -1.42 -8.48 11.90
C ALA A 184 -1.87 -9.39 13.05
N PHE A 185 -1.72 -10.71 12.88
CA PHE A 185 -2.09 -11.73 13.85
C PHE A 185 -0.85 -12.42 14.44
N LEU A 186 -0.89 -12.68 15.75
CA LEU A 186 0.11 -13.46 16.47
C LEU A 186 -0.52 -14.73 17.02
N GLU A 187 -0.09 -15.87 16.51
CA GLU A 187 -0.71 -17.18 16.76
C GLU A 187 -0.11 -17.96 17.94
N SER A 188 1.03 -17.50 18.46
CA SER A 188 1.79 -18.19 19.49
C SER A 188 2.21 -17.28 20.62
N LEU A 189 2.21 -17.84 21.84
CA LEU A 189 2.69 -17.14 23.05
C LEU A 189 4.16 -16.71 22.94
N ASN A 190 4.95 -17.41 22.14
CA ASN A 190 6.32 -17.01 21.80
C ASN A 190 6.33 -16.66 20.32
N SER A 191 6.58 -15.40 20.02
CA SER A 191 6.56 -14.85 18.66
C SER A 191 7.74 -13.92 18.46
N ASN A 192 7.93 -13.42 17.24
CA ASN A 192 8.88 -12.37 16.94
C ASN A 192 8.15 -11.16 16.37
N VAL A 193 8.54 -9.97 16.81
CA VAL A 193 8.18 -8.71 16.17
C VAL A 193 9.26 -8.38 15.15
N TYR A 194 8.92 -8.44 13.87
CA TYR A 194 9.80 -8.12 12.76
C TYR A 194 9.68 -6.65 12.37
N PHE A 195 10.82 -6.01 12.06
CA PHE A 195 10.84 -4.62 11.61
C PHE A 195 11.96 -4.37 10.61
N SER A 196 11.82 -3.31 9.83
CA SER A 196 12.92 -2.70 9.06
C SER A 196 13.22 -1.31 9.58
N ILE A 197 14.48 -0.90 9.45
CA ILE A 197 14.96 0.45 9.71
C ILE A 197 15.60 0.98 8.44
N GLN A 198 15.21 2.19 8.03
CA GLN A 198 15.78 2.86 6.87
C GLN A 198 16.41 4.20 7.28
N ARG A 199 17.67 4.41 6.91
CA ARG A 199 18.35 5.70 7.13
C ARG A 199 17.91 6.70 6.06
N LEU A 200 17.39 7.84 6.49
CA LEU A 200 17.03 8.96 5.61
C LEU A 200 17.78 10.25 5.93
N GLY A 201 18.37 10.34 7.14
CA GLY A 201 19.10 11.51 7.58
C GLY A 201 20.49 11.69 6.96
N LEU A 202 20.84 12.94 6.68
CA LEU A 202 22.07 13.34 6.01
C LEU A 202 23.30 13.36 6.94
N GLN A 203 23.11 13.34 8.26
CA GLN A 203 24.22 13.46 9.22
C GLN A 203 24.95 12.13 9.46
N ASN A 204 26.28 12.19 9.53
CA ASN A 204 27.15 11.09 9.97
C ASN A 204 27.75 11.38 11.38
N PRO A 205 28.16 10.34 12.14
CA PRO A 205 27.94 8.92 11.88
C PRO A 205 26.47 8.53 12.09
N ALA A 206 25.96 7.64 11.24
CA ALA A 206 24.57 7.21 11.29
C ALA A 206 24.42 5.91 12.07
N ASN A 207 24.40 6.07 13.40
CA ASN A 207 24.21 5.00 14.35
C ASN A 207 22.81 5.10 14.96
N PHE A 208 22.14 3.96 15.06
CA PHE A 208 20.79 3.86 15.60
C PHE A 208 20.69 2.72 16.58
N THR A 209 19.85 2.89 17.59
CA THR A 209 19.41 1.80 18.46
C THR A 209 17.90 1.72 18.38
N VAL A 210 17.37 0.56 17.97
CA VAL A 210 15.94 0.30 17.98
C VAL A 210 15.61 -0.52 19.23
N SER A 211 14.55 -0.13 19.92
CA SER A 211 14.02 -0.86 21.08
C SER A 211 12.52 -1.05 20.96
N ILE A 212 12.01 -2.06 21.64
CA ILE A 212 10.59 -2.35 21.75
C ILE A 212 10.14 -2.12 23.21
N VAL A 213 9.00 -1.46 23.39
CA VAL A 213 8.40 -1.21 24.70
C VAL A 213 6.99 -1.81 24.72
N PRO A 214 6.70 -2.78 25.61
CA PRO A 214 5.35 -3.31 25.75
C PRO A 214 4.40 -2.25 26.31
N ILE A 215 3.19 -2.15 25.75
CA ILE A 215 2.12 -1.25 26.22
C ILE A 215 0.97 -2.05 26.80
N SER A 216 0.53 -3.11 26.11
CA SER A 216 -0.53 -3.99 26.61
C SER A 216 -0.02 -4.90 27.74
N ALA A 217 -0.85 -5.08 28.77
CA ALA A 217 -0.51 -5.88 29.95
C ALA A 217 -0.40 -7.40 29.66
N ASN A 218 -0.80 -7.84 28.47
CA ASN A 218 -0.68 -9.23 28.02
C ASN A 218 0.72 -9.57 27.46
N ILE A 219 1.64 -8.60 27.35
CA ILE A 219 3.04 -8.85 26.99
C ILE A 219 3.84 -9.14 28.26
N ALA A 220 4.40 -10.36 28.35
CA ALA A 220 5.21 -10.80 29.48
C ALA A 220 6.65 -10.25 29.41
N SER A 221 7.26 -10.30 28.23
CA SER A 221 8.61 -9.80 28.00
C SER A 221 8.90 -9.58 26.52
N VAL A 222 9.91 -8.74 26.25
CA VAL A 222 10.39 -8.42 24.91
C VAL A 222 11.91 -8.59 24.82
N GLY A 223 12.42 -8.72 23.60
CA GLY A 223 13.85 -8.85 23.30
C GLY A 223 14.67 -7.59 23.61
N ALA A 224 15.99 -7.74 23.67
CA ALA A 224 16.92 -6.63 23.87
C ALA A 224 17.00 -5.71 22.65
N SER A 225 17.37 -4.44 22.88
CA SER A 225 17.59 -3.43 21.84
C SER A 225 18.57 -3.89 20.76
N GLN A 226 18.32 -3.47 19.52
CA GLN A 226 19.13 -3.78 18.34
C GLN A 226 19.93 -2.54 17.93
N SER A 227 21.22 -2.71 17.61
CA SER A 227 22.09 -1.61 17.19
C SER A 227 22.46 -1.70 15.72
N PHE A 228 22.38 -0.57 15.03
CA PHE A 228 22.73 -0.39 13.63
C PHE A 228 23.81 0.68 13.56
N VAL A 229 24.93 0.39 12.89
CA VAL A 229 26.15 1.21 12.96
C VAL A 229 26.59 1.61 11.56
N ASN A 230 26.86 2.89 11.37
CA ASN A 230 27.33 3.47 10.11
C ASN A 230 26.47 3.07 8.89
N MET A 231 25.14 3.08 9.05
CA MET A 231 24.24 2.83 7.92
C MET A 231 24.50 3.83 6.80
N SER A 232 24.54 3.39 5.54
CA SER A 232 24.66 4.28 4.38
C SER A 232 23.34 5.03 4.13
N ILE A 233 23.38 6.20 3.49
CA ILE A 233 22.15 6.94 3.12
C ILE A 233 21.25 6.02 2.28
N THR A 234 19.94 6.04 2.57
CA THR A 234 18.88 5.16 2.05
C THR A 234 19.04 3.67 2.33
N GLN A 235 20.07 3.24 3.07
CA GLN A 235 20.21 1.84 3.48
C GLN A 235 19.02 1.43 4.35
N GLU A 236 18.46 0.26 4.03
CA GLU A 236 17.47 -0.44 4.84
C GLU A 236 18.05 -1.74 5.39
N ASP A 237 17.90 -1.96 6.69
CA ASP A 237 18.23 -3.23 7.35
C ASP A 237 16.97 -3.79 8.03
N THR A 238 16.92 -5.12 8.18
CA THR A 238 15.83 -5.81 8.89
C THR A 238 16.33 -6.44 10.18
N SER A 239 15.47 -6.51 11.19
CA SER A 239 15.74 -7.23 12.44
C SER A 239 14.44 -7.63 13.12
N ASN A 240 14.54 -8.23 14.31
CA ASN A 240 13.40 -8.64 15.09
C ASN A 240 13.65 -8.56 16.60
N PHE A 241 12.56 -8.57 17.36
CA PHE A 241 12.56 -8.78 18.80
C PHE A 241 11.78 -10.05 19.12
N SER A 242 12.30 -10.89 20.02
CA SER A 242 11.48 -11.91 20.65
C SER A 242 10.35 -11.24 21.45
N LEU A 243 9.14 -11.79 21.37
CA LEU A 243 7.97 -11.35 22.11
C LEU A 243 7.36 -12.56 22.84
N ILE A 244 7.22 -12.45 24.15
CA ILE A 244 6.57 -13.47 24.98
C ILE A 244 5.29 -12.89 25.55
N LEU A 245 4.17 -13.56 25.32
CA LEU A 245 2.84 -13.19 25.79
C LEU A 245 2.48 -13.96 27.06
N ASN A 246 1.65 -13.36 27.90
CA ASN A 246 1.13 -13.99 29.10
C ASN A 246 0.18 -15.13 28.76
N ASN A 247 0.23 -16.23 29.53
CA ASN A 247 -0.65 -17.39 29.34
C ASN A 247 -2.15 -17.09 29.48
N SER A 248 -2.51 -15.92 30.03
CA SER A 248 -3.90 -15.48 30.17
C SER A 248 -4.46 -14.81 28.92
N ILE A 249 -3.64 -14.53 27.90
CA ILE A 249 -4.10 -13.89 26.67
C ILE A 249 -5.16 -14.74 25.97
N GLN A 250 -6.23 -14.10 25.51
CA GLN A 250 -7.37 -14.74 24.84
C GLN A 250 -7.40 -14.40 23.36
N ASN A 251 -8.07 -15.25 22.58
CA ASN A 251 -8.29 -15.00 21.17
C ASN A 251 -9.01 -13.66 20.96
N GLY A 252 -8.46 -12.81 20.10
CA GLY A 252 -8.97 -11.46 19.85
C GLY A 252 -8.36 -10.37 20.73
N ASP A 253 -7.55 -10.71 21.74
CA ASP A 253 -6.88 -9.69 22.56
C ASP A 253 -5.89 -8.87 21.71
N GLU A 254 -5.94 -7.55 21.86
CA GLU A 254 -4.96 -6.66 21.26
C GLU A 254 -3.60 -6.77 21.97
N ILE A 255 -2.54 -6.83 21.17
CA ILE A 255 -1.14 -6.78 21.59
C ILE A 255 -0.58 -5.46 21.11
N VAL A 256 -0.32 -4.55 22.04
CA VAL A 256 0.12 -3.18 21.74
C VAL A 256 1.55 -2.99 22.24
N TYR A 257 2.43 -2.52 21.36
CA TYR A 257 3.81 -2.18 21.69
C TYR A 257 4.26 -0.95 20.91
N LYS A 258 5.31 -0.28 21.42
CA LYS A 258 5.99 0.81 20.72
C LYS A 258 7.35 0.37 20.22
N LEU A 259 7.69 0.71 18.98
CA LEU A 259 9.07 0.70 18.50
C LEU A 259 9.65 2.10 18.68
N ILE A 260 10.85 2.17 19.25
CA ILE A 260 11.57 3.42 19.53
C ILE A 260 12.91 3.38 18.81
N VAL A 261 13.18 4.38 17.98
CA VAL A 261 14.49 4.62 17.36
C VAL A 261 15.20 5.71 18.13
N ASN A 262 16.32 5.37 18.75
CA ASN A 262 17.25 6.32 19.33
C ASN A 262 18.41 6.56 18.35
N ASN A 263 18.63 7.82 17.99
CA ASN A 263 19.70 8.26 17.09
C ASN A 263 20.86 8.98 17.81
N GLY A 264 20.89 8.92 19.15
CA GLY A 264 21.81 9.66 20.01
C GLY A 264 21.42 11.12 20.31
N GLN A 265 20.41 11.67 19.63
CA GLN A 265 19.93 13.05 19.83
C GLN A 265 18.51 13.08 20.41
N PHE A 266 17.62 12.26 19.88
CA PHE A 266 16.24 12.13 20.32
C PHE A 266 15.72 10.70 20.07
N ASN A 267 14.52 10.44 20.59
CA ASN A 267 13.78 9.22 20.32
C ASN A 267 12.64 9.55 19.35
N SER A 268 12.51 8.80 18.27
CA SER A 268 11.24 8.69 17.55
C SER A 268 10.53 7.42 18.01
N GLU A 269 9.22 7.50 18.24
CA GLU A 269 8.41 6.38 18.70
C GLU A 269 7.17 6.21 17.83
N LYS A 270 6.80 4.96 17.56
CA LYS A 270 5.54 4.61 16.88
C LYS A 270 4.91 3.41 17.56
N GLU A 271 3.61 3.50 17.80
CA GLU A 271 2.80 2.44 18.39
C GLU A 271 2.22 1.53 17.30
N TYR A 272 2.14 0.25 17.60
CA TYR A 272 1.60 -0.78 16.73
C TYR A 272 0.69 -1.70 17.52
N THR A 273 -0.43 -2.09 16.89
CA THR A 273 -1.42 -3.01 17.44
C THR A 273 -1.47 -4.27 16.59
N LYS A 274 -1.33 -5.43 17.24
CA LYS A 274 -1.53 -6.77 16.67
C LYS A 274 -2.68 -7.46 17.40
N ILE A 275 -3.19 -8.54 16.84
CA ILE A 275 -4.28 -9.32 17.45
C ILE A 275 -3.78 -10.72 17.76
N TYR A 276 -4.03 -11.20 18.99
CA TYR A 276 -3.71 -12.57 19.34
C TYR A 276 -4.76 -13.53 18.78
N GLY A 277 -4.32 -14.55 18.06
CA GLY A 277 -5.21 -15.57 17.53
C GLY A 277 -4.76 -16.13 16.19
N SER A 278 -5.30 -17.31 15.86
CA SER A 278 -5.13 -17.94 14.54
C SER A 278 -6.35 -17.62 13.67
N PRO A 279 -6.26 -16.63 12.76
CA PRO A 279 -7.36 -16.33 11.87
C PRO A 279 -7.58 -17.48 10.88
N GLN A 280 -8.78 -17.57 10.33
CA GLN A 280 -9.10 -18.40 9.18
C GLN A 280 -9.20 -17.53 7.94
N THR A 281 -8.47 -17.88 6.90
CA THR A 281 -8.66 -17.26 5.57
C THR A 281 -9.96 -17.80 4.98
N VAL A 282 -10.99 -16.96 4.96
CA VAL A 282 -12.34 -17.32 4.49
C VAL A 282 -12.56 -17.03 3.02
N PHE A 283 -11.68 -16.21 2.43
CA PHE A 283 -11.66 -15.93 1.00
C PHE A 283 -10.21 -15.70 0.54
N ILE A 284 -9.87 -16.25 -0.63
CA ILE A 284 -8.59 -16.03 -1.29
C ILE A 284 -8.78 -15.98 -2.81
N ASP A 285 -8.12 -15.02 -3.44
CA ASP A 285 -8.02 -14.89 -4.90
C ASP A 285 -6.61 -14.48 -5.29
N ASN A 286 -5.94 -15.33 -6.09
CA ASN A 286 -4.54 -15.14 -6.49
C ASN A 286 -4.39 -14.31 -7.78
N GLY A 287 -5.40 -13.51 -8.18
CA GLY A 287 -5.30 -12.61 -9.34
C GLY A 287 -5.23 -13.29 -10.72
N ASN A 288 -5.54 -14.60 -10.80
CA ASN A 288 -5.31 -15.42 -12.01
C ASN A 288 -6.55 -15.65 -12.89
N SER A 289 -7.74 -15.30 -12.41
CA SER A 289 -8.97 -15.29 -13.21
C SER A 289 -9.96 -14.26 -12.66
N LEU A 290 -10.97 -13.92 -13.46
CA LEU A 290 -12.07 -13.05 -13.03
C LEU A 290 -13.28 -13.84 -12.51
N ASP A 291 -13.15 -15.15 -12.27
CA ASP A 291 -14.30 -16.02 -11.94
C ASP A 291 -15.02 -15.61 -10.65
N ASN A 292 -14.29 -14.95 -9.75
CA ASN A 292 -14.83 -14.44 -8.49
C ASN A 292 -15.43 -13.03 -8.62
N TYR A 293 -15.34 -12.37 -9.78
CA TYR A 293 -15.66 -10.96 -9.93
C TYR A 293 -16.67 -10.67 -11.04
N ASN A 294 -17.47 -9.62 -10.84
CA ASN A 294 -18.28 -8.99 -11.88
C ASN A 294 -17.78 -7.56 -12.08
N GLY A 295 -17.48 -7.20 -13.32
CA GLY A 295 -17.03 -5.84 -13.64
C GLY A 295 -16.93 -5.61 -15.13
N THR A 296 -16.84 -4.34 -15.50
CA THR A 296 -16.47 -3.90 -16.85
C THR A 296 -15.10 -3.26 -16.81
N ASN A 297 -14.36 -3.25 -17.91
CA ASN A 297 -13.03 -2.60 -18.04
C ASN A 297 -11.89 -3.13 -17.14
N TRP A 298 -12.16 -4.01 -16.20
CA TRP A 298 -11.12 -4.73 -15.46
C TRP A 298 -10.77 -6.07 -16.11
N GLY A 299 -9.52 -6.51 -15.98
CA GLY A 299 -9.10 -7.82 -16.46
C GLY A 299 -7.72 -8.27 -16.01
N ILE A 300 -7.26 -9.38 -16.59
CA ILE A 300 -6.04 -10.07 -16.19
C ILE A 300 -4.83 -9.53 -16.97
N SER A 301 -3.76 -9.17 -16.26
CA SER A 301 -2.48 -8.77 -16.83
C SER A 301 -1.38 -9.76 -16.48
N THR A 302 -0.60 -10.14 -17.50
CA THR A 302 0.63 -10.94 -17.35
C THR A 302 1.89 -10.08 -17.46
N ALA A 303 1.74 -8.77 -17.69
CA ALA A 303 2.86 -7.84 -17.81
C ALA A 303 3.56 -7.61 -16.47
N THR A 304 2.78 -7.64 -15.38
CA THR A 304 3.23 -7.38 -14.02
C THR A 304 2.32 -8.13 -13.04
N TYR A 305 2.89 -8.66 -11.97
CA TYR A 305 2.17 -9.39 -10.92
C TYR A 305 3.04 -9.44 -9.67
N HIS A 306 2.42 -9.65 -8.51
CA HIS A 306 3.13 -9.96 -7.29
C HIS A 306 3.41 -11.47 -7.24
N SER A 307 2.36 -12.27 -7.44
CA SER A 307 2.40 -13.72 -7.52
C SER A 307 2.14 -14.19 -8.94
N ALA A 308 3.02 -15.05 -9.45
CA ALA A 308 2.89 -15.55 -10.82
C ALA A 308 1.60 -16.39 -11.02
N PRO A 309 1.03 -16.45 -12.24
CA PRO A 309 1.49 -15.79 -13.48
C PRO A 309 0.86 -14.43 -13.82
N SER A 310 -0.10 -13.91 -13.06
CA SER A 310 -0.86 -12.72 -13.45
C SER A 310 -1.47 -11.98 -12.26
N SER A 311 -1.88 -10.74 -12.51
CA SER A 311 -2.64 -9.89 -11.58
C SER A 311 -3.92 -9.35 -12.24
N ILE A 312 -4.79 -8.71 -11.46
CA ILE A 312 -5.99 -8.02 -11.97
C ILE A 312 -5.70 -6.51 -12.08
N THR A 313 -6.18 -5.88 -13.15
CA THR A 313 -5.99 -4.45 -13.43
C THR A 313 -7.18 -3.82 -14.16
N ASP A 314 -7.40 -2.52 -14.01
CA ASP A 314 -8.33 -1.72 -14.82
C ASP A 314 -7.77 -1.33 -16.22
N SER A 315 -6.48 -1.54 -16.46
CA SER A 315 -5.71 -1.02 -17.59
C SER A 315 -5.03 -2.12 -18.43
N VAL A 316 -5.80 -3.17 -18.76
CA VAL A 316 -5.26 -4.40 -19.41
C VAL A 316 -4.50 -4.13 -20.72
N ASN A 317 -4.87 -3.08 -21.45
CA ASN A 317 -4.35 -2.78 -22.79
C ASN A 317 -3.58 -1.44 -22.84
N GLY A 318 -2.79 -1.14 -21.81
CA GLY A 318 -2.13 0.14 -21.62
C GLY A 318 -2.97 1.06 -20.75
N ASP A 319 -2.64 2.35 -20.73
CA ASP A 319 -3.23 3.34 -19.84
C ASP A 319 -4.76 3.29 -19.81
N TYR A 320 -5.35 3.61 -18.65
CA TYR A 320 -6.81 3.65 -18.50
C TYR A 320 -7.43 4.72 -19.42
N ASN A 321 -8.75 4.70 -19.61
CA ASN A 321 -9.40 5.67 -20.52
C ASN A 321 -9.83 6.95 -19.79
N ASP A 322 -9.96 8.04 -20.52
CA ASP A 322 -10.61 9.27 -20.07
C ASP A 322 -12.08 8.99 -19.68
N GLY A 323 -12.55 9.64 -18.61
CA GLY A 323 -13.94 9.71 -18.17
C GLY A 323 -14.49 8.39 -17.67
N ILE A 324 -13.64 7.46 -17.23
CA ILE A 324 -14.09 6.16 -16.77
C ILE A 324 -14.73 6.28 -15.40
N ASN A 325 -15.79 5.50 -15.21
CA ASN A 325 -16.39 5.24 -13.91
C ASN A 325 -16.76 3.76 -13.93
N SER A 326 -15.88 2.94 -13.37
CA SER A 326 -15.92 1.49 -13.57
C SER A 326 -15.49 0.75 -12.32
N SER A 327 -16.14 -0.37 -12.06
CA SER A 327 -15.86 -1.18 -10.87
C SER A 327 -15.68 -2.65 -11.21
N ILE A 328 -14.91 -3.32 -10.35
CA ILE A 328 -14.85 -4.78 -10.24
C ILE A 328 -15.30 -5.19 -8.85
N GLU A 329 -16.36 -5.98 -8.80
CA GLU A 329 -17.08 -6.35 -7.59
C GLU A 329 -16.98 -7.85 -7.32
N LEU A 330 -16.71 -8.24 -6.08
CA LEU A 330 -16.73 -9.64 -5.67
C LEU A 330 -18.16 -10.22 -5.78
N THR A 331 -18.28 -11.37 -6.44
CA THR A 331 -19.57 -12.01 -6.74
C THR A 331 -20.24 -12.57 -5.50
N ASN A 332 -19.44 -13.12 -4.59
CA ASN A 332 -19.93 -13.71 -3.37
C ASN A 332 -19.88 -12.69 -2.24
N ASN A 333 -20.95 -12.66 -1.45
CA ASN A 333 -20.95 -11.89 -0.22
C ASN A 333 -20.11 -12.60 0.85
N LEU A 334 -19.57 -11.83 1.79
CA LEU A 334 -18.86 -12.31 2.95
C LEU A 334 -19.70 -12.13 4.22
N ASP A 335 -19.92 -13.21 4.95
CA ASP A 335 -20.63 -13.18 6.24
C ASP A 335 -19.64 -13.10 7.41
N LEU A 336 -19.70 -12.01 8.18
CA LEU A 336 -18.88 -11.78 9.38
C LEU A 336 -19.63 -12.07 10.68
N THR A 337 -20.77 -12.76 10.63
CA THR A 337 -21.49 -13.18 11.85
C THR A 337 -20.59 -14.00 12.79
N ASN A 338 -20.52 -13.59 14.06
CA ASN A 338 -19.67 -14.16 15.12
C ASN A 338 -18.15 -13.96 14.96
N ALA A 339 -17.71 -13.11 14.02
CA ALA A 339 -16.31 -12.71 13.94
C ALA A 339 -15.94 -11.84 15.17
N ILE A 340 -14.77 -12.09 15.76
CA ILE A 340 -14.16 -11.18 16.75
C ILE A 340 -13.44 -10.04 16.04
N THR A 341 -12.77 -10.37 14.93
CA THR A 341 -12.08 -9.40 14.08
C THR A 341 -11.97 -9.98 12.67
N ALA A 342 -11.88 -9.12 11.68
CA ALA A 342 -11.66 -9.50 10.29
C ALA A 342 -10.76 -8.47 9.63
N LYS A 343 -9.90 -8.92 8.71
CA LYS A 343 -8.99 -8.07 7.95
C LYS A 343 -8.96 -8.51 6.50
N ILE A 344 -8.80 -7.53 5.63
CA ILE A 344 -8.50 -7.73 4.22
C ILE A 344 -7.03 -7.47 4.01
N SER A 345 -6.40 -8.25 3.13
CA SER A 345 -5.12 -7.87 2.57
C SER A 345 -5.02 -8.20 1.09
N PHE A 346 -4.29 -7.37 0.35
CA PHE A 346 -3.96 -7.61 -1.05
C PHE A 346 -2.65 -6.89 -1.37
N TYR A 347 -1.93 -7.37 -2.38
CA TYR A 347 -0.82 -6.61 -2.95
C TYR A 347 -1.36 -5.66 -4.01
N ALA A 348 -0.88 -4.41 -4.00
CA ALA A 348 -1.24 -3.43 -5.01
C ALA A 348 -0.01 -2.66 -5.52
N LYS A 349 -0.11 -2.19 -6.75
CA LYS A 349 0.75 -1.16 -7.34
C LYS A 349 -0.12 -0.26 -8.23
N TRP A 350 0.23 1.00 -8.41
CA TRP A 350 -0.57 1.89 -9.23
C TRP A 350 0.23 3.06 -9.81
N ASN A 351 -0.27 3.60 -10.91
CA ASN A 351 0.10 4.90 -11.45
C ASN A 351 -1.18 5.57 -11.95
N ILE A 352 -1.65 6.59 -11.24
CA ILE A 352 -2.93 7.26 -11.45
C ILE A 352 -2.68 8.78 -11.41
N GLU A 353 -3.36 9.57 -12.25
CA GLU A 353 -3.20 11.02 -12.25
C GLU A 353 -3.51 11.61 -10.85
N SER A 354 -2.45 12.08 -10.18
CA SER A 354 -2.55 12.59 -8.82
C SER A 354 -3.45 13.82 -8.76
N GLY A 355 -4.40 13.81 -7.83
CA GLY A 355 -5.28 14.93 -7.55
C GLY A 355 -6.50 15.07 -8.47
N TRP A 356 -6.67 14.21 -9.47
CA TRP A 356 -7.81 14.23 -10.42
C TRP A 356 -8.49 12.88 -10.51
N ASP A 357 -7.71 11.83 -10.77
CA ASP A 357 -8.18 10.47 -10.89
C ASP A 357 -7.96 9.70 -9.59
N TYR A 358 -8.67 8.59 -9.41
CA TYR A 358 -8.52 7.77 -8.21
C TYR A 358 -9.08 6.36 -8.35
N VAL A 359 -8.61 5.49 -7.45
CA VAL A 359 -9.25 4.21 -7.11
C VAL A 359 -9.70 4.21 -5.65
N GLN A 360 -10.89 3.68 -5.38
CA GLN A 360 -11.37 3.38 -4.02
C GLN A 360 -11.59 1.88 -3.86
N PHE A 361 -11.21 1.35 -2.70
CA PHE A 361 -11.72 0.07 -2.23
C PHE A 361 -12.95 0.34 -1.36
N GLU A 362 -14.08 -0.27 -1.69
CA GLU A 362 -15.36 0.04 -1.07
C GLU A 362 -16.07 -1.22 -0.56
N ILE A 363 -16.81 -1.03 0.54
CA ILE A 363 -17.63 -2.06 1.20
C ILE A 363 -19.10 -1.68 1.08
N SER A 364 -19.96 -2.68 0.88
CA SER A 364 -21.42 -2.52 0.99
C SER A 364 -21.97 -3.47 2.05
N THR A 365 -22.84 -2.95 2.93
CA THR A 365 -23.62 -3.71 3.93
C THR A 365 -25.08 -3.91 3.52
N ASP A 366 -25.50 -3.35 2.38
CA ASP A 366 -26.87 -3.34 1.88
C ASP A 366 -27.01 -3.98 0.49
N ASN A 367 -26.18 -5.00 0.27
CA ASN A 367 -26.15 -5.82 -0.94
C ASN A 367 -25.91 -5.02 -2.23
N GLY A 368 -25.03 -4.01 -2.16
CA GLY A 368 -24.57 -3.20 -3.29
C GLY A 368 -25.45 -1.96 -3.57
N SER A 369 -26.36 -1.59 -2.67
CA SER A 369 -27.19 -0.40 -2.86
C SER A 369 -26.41 0.89 -2.54
N THR A 370 -25.55 0.84 -1.53
CA THR A 370 -24.59 1.88 -1.15
C THR A 370 -23.21 1.28 -0.92
N TRP A 371 -22.18 2.11 -1.09
CA TRP A 371 -20.78 1.73 -1.02
C TRP A 371 -20.02 2.72 -0.15
N ILE A 372 -19.19 2.21 0.76
CA ILE A 372 -18.45 2.96 1.76
C ILE A 372 -16.95 2.76 1.49
N PRO A 373 -16.19 3.80 1.12
CA PRO A 373 -14.76 3.69 0.88
C PRO A 373 -14.00 3.45 2.18
N GLN A 374 -12.97 2.60 2.12
CA GLN A 374 -12.24 2.12 3.30
C GLN A 374 -10.84 2.69 3.40
N CYS A 375 -10.42 3.02 4.61
CA CYS A 375 -9.04 3.40 4.91
C CYS A 375 -8.13 2.16 4.97
N GLY A 376 -7.00 2.24 4.30
CA GLY A 376 -5.90 1.27 4.37
C GLY A 376 -4.61 1.92 4.85
N LYS A 377 -3.52 1.15 4.82
CA LYS A 377 -2.15 1.61 5.08
C LYS A 377 -1.65 2.63 4.06
N TYR A 378 -2.10 2.56 2.81
CA TYR A 378 -1.59 3.39 1.72
C TYR A 378 -2.65 4.32 1.11
N THR A 379 -3.87 4.33 1.64
CA THR A 379 -4.90 5.29 1.22
C THR A 379 -4.56 6.69 1.73
N LYS A 380 -4.89 7.72 0.94
CA LYS A 380 -4.89 9.13 1.37
C LYS A 380 -6.28 9.76 1.17
N ASN A 381 -6.46 10.96 1.72
CA ASN A 381 -7.71 11.69 1.60
C ASN A 381 -7.88 12.28 0.19
N GLY A 382 -9.04 12.05 -0.41
CA GLY A 382 -9.47 12.72 -1.63
C GLY A 382 -9.68 14.22 -1.45
N ASN A 383 -9.59 14.95 -2.55
CA ASN A 383 -9.70 16.41 -2.61
C ASN A 383 -11.00 16.88 -3.29
N LEU A 384 -11.11 18.20 -3.53
CA LEU A 384 -12.27 18.82 -4.18
C LEU A 384 -12.34 18.50 -5.68
N GLN A 385 -11.21 18.44 -6.36
CA GLN A 385 -11.09 18.15 -7.79
C GLN A 385 -11.59 16.74 -8.12
N GLN A 386 -11.32 15.78 -7.23
CA GLN A 386 -11.80 14.39 -7.30
C GLN A 386 -13.27 14.22 -6.85
N ASN A 387 -13.91 15.26 -6.30
CA ASN A 387 -15.26 15.23 -5.72
C ASN A 387 -15.47 14.23 -4.55
N ILE A 388 -14.39 13.80 -3.87
CA ILE A 388 -14.42 12.82 -2.77
C ILE A 388 -13.66 13.33 -1.54
N VAL A 389 -13.91 14.59 -1.17
CA VAL A 389 -13.21 15.28 -0.07
C VAL A 389 -13.22 14.44 1.22
N ASN A 390 -12.03 14.19 1.78
CA ASN A 390 -11.82 13.39 3.00
C ASN A 390 -12.29 11.93 2.92
N GLN A 391 -12.44 11.38 1.72
CA GLN A 391 -12.65 9.94 1.55
C GLN A 391 -11.33 9.25 1.22
N PRO A 392 -11.10 8.02 1.73
CA PRO A 392 -9.89 7.28 1.43
C PRO A 392 -9.88 6.84 -0.03
N MET A 393 -8.72 6.98 -0.67
CA MET A 393 -8.48 6.60 -2.06
C MET A 393 -7.00 6.34 -2.34
N TYR A 394 -6.71 5.76 -3.51
CA TYR A 394 -5.39 5.67 -4.12
C TYR A 394 -5.32 6.58 -5.35
N ASP A 395 -4.27 7.39 -5.44
CA ASP A 395 -3.87 8.08 -6.66
C ASP A 395 -2.33 8.18 -6.71
N GLY A 396 -1.78 8.86 -7.71
CA GLY A 396 -0.35 9.11 -7.82
C GLY A 396 0.41 7.84 -8.18
N ASN A 397 1.68 7.77 -7.79
CA ASN A 397 2.57 6.69 -8.24
C ASN A 397 3.07 5.81 -7.08
N GLN A 398 2.80 4.52 -7.19
CA GLN A 398 3.35 3.43 -6.38
C GLN A 398 3.92 2.35 -7.32
N ASN A 399 5.14 2.56 -7.80
CA ASN A 399 5.83 1.70 -8.79
C ASN A 399 6.17 0.28 -8.28
N THR A 400 6.16 0.06 -6.97
CA THR A 400 6.49 -1.25 -6.35
C THR A 400 5.27 -1.84 -5.67
N TRP A 401 5.16 -3.17 -5.70
CA TRP A 401 4.09 -3.88 -5.01
C TRP A 401 4.17 -3.65 -3.50
N VAL A 402 3.07 -3.17 -2.93
CA VAL A 402 2.90 -2.97 -1.49
C VAL A 402 1.75 -3.82 -0.98
N LYS A 403 1.89 -4.38 0.22
CA LYS A 403 0.81 -5.12 0.88
C LYS A 403 -0.11 -4.15 1.60
N GLU A 404 -1.30 -3.96 1.04
CA GLU A 404 -2.39 -3.21 1.65
C GLU A 404 -3.11 -4.06 2.69
N GLU A 405 -3.55 -3.43 3.79
CA GLU A 405 -4.32 -4.07 4.85
C GLU A 405 -5.45 -3.14 5.31
N ILE A 406 -6.67 -3.66 5.36
CA ILE A 406 -7.89 -2.93 5.75
C ILE A 406 -8.54 -3.67 6.92
N ASP A 407 -8.88 -2.92 7.96
CA ASP A 407 -9.56 -3.44 9.15
C ASP A 407 -11.08 -3.46 8.92
N LEU A 408 -11.72 -4.60 9.20
CA LEU A 408 -13.17 -4.78 9.07
C LEU A 408 -13.89 -4.78 10.42
N SER A 409 -13.24 -4.37 11.51
CA SER A 409 -13.81 -4.42 12.87
C SER A 409 -15.07 -3.55 13.04
N ASP A 410 -15.31 -2.57 12.15
CA ASP A 410 -16.56 -1.79 12.13
C ASP A 410 -17.75 -2.54 11.52
N TYR A 411 -17.50 -3.69 10.88
CA TYR A 411 -18.48 -4.46 10.11
C TYR A 411 -18.70 -5.87 10.67
N LEU A 412 -18.35 -6.10 11.93
CA LEU A 412 -18.63 -7.38 12.59
C LEU A 412 -20.14 -7.62 12.64
N ASP A 413 -20.54 -8.89 12.52
CA ASP A 413 -21.94 -9.31 12.45
C ASP A 413 -22.74 -8.81 11.23
N GLU A 414 -22.07 -8.31 10.20
CA GLU A 414 -22.67 -7.88 8.93
C GLU A 414 -22.37 -8.85 7.77
N ASN A 415 -23.13 -8.69 6.68
CA ASN A 415 -22.93 -9.40 5.42
C ASN A 415 -22.45 -8.41 4.35
N LEU A 416 -21.22 -8.60 3.86
CA LEU A 416 -20.48 -7.60 3.10
C LEU A 416 -20.36 -7.96 1.62
N LYS A 417 -20.36 -6.92 0.77
CA LYS A 417 -19.80 -6.97 -0.58
C LYS A 417 -18.62 -6.04 -0.68
N PHE A 418 -17.73 -6.34 -1.63
CA PHE A 418 -16.50 -5.60 -1.86
C PHE A 418 -16.38 -5.22 -3.32
N ARG A 419 -15.82 -4.04 -3.60
CA ARG A 419 -15.41 -3.67 -4.96
C ARG A 419 -14.19 -2.75 -4.95
N PHE A 420 -13.49 -2.76 -6.07
CA PHE A 420 -12.60 -1.67 -6.46
C PHE A 420 -13.33 -0.79 -7.47
N GLN A 421 -13.25 0.51 -7.31
CA GLN A 421 -13.90 1.52 -8.15
C GLN A 421 -12.85 2.49 -8.65
N ILE A 422 -12.69 2.57 -9.97
CA ILE A 422 -11.87 3.59 -10.63
C ILE A 422 -12.75 4.71 -11.19
N VAL A 423 -12.29 5.95 -11.02
CA VAL A 423 -12.90 7.14 -11.60
C VAL A 423 -11.81 8.01 -12.21
N SER A 424 -11.98 8.42 -13.47
CA SER A 424 -11.11 9.39 -14.13
C SER A 424 -11.85 10.61 -14.70
N ASP A 425 -11.11 11.69 -14.85
CA ASP A 425 -11.55 12.92 -15.53
C ASP A 425 -11.36 12.80 -17.07
N ASN A 426 -11.51 13.88 -17.85
CA ASN A 426 -11.45 13.79 -19.31
C ASN A 426 -10.05 14.00 -19.93
N PHE A 427 -9.00 14.02 -19.13
CA PHE A 427 -7.64 14.35 -19.56
C PHE A 427 -6.62 13.55 -18.77
N THR A 428 -5.49 13.23 -19.41
CA THR A 428 -4.37 12.51 -18.81
C THR A 428 -4.75 11.11 -18.33
N THR A 429 -4.04 10.11 -18.83
CA THR A 429 -4.23 8.74 -18.36
C THR A 429 -2.88 8.12 -18.10
N GLU A 430 -2.85 7.18 -17.17
CA GLU A 430 -1.64 6.53 -16.67
C GLU A 430 -1.86 5.00 -16.62
N ASP A 431 -0.85 4.25 -16.18
CA ASP A 431 -0.85 2.77 -16.18
C ASP A 431 -1.96 2.16 -15.30
N GLY A 432 -2.66 2.91 -14.44
CA GLY A 432 -3.81 2.44 -13.66
C GLY A 432 -3.43 1.68 -12.39
N PHE A 433 -4.36 0.87 -11.90
CA PHE A 433 -4.31 0.17 -10.62
C PHE A 433 -4.29 -1.34 -10.81
N TYR A 434 -3.31 -1.98 -10.19
CA TYR A 434 -3.16 -3.44 -10.19
C TYR A 434 -3.31 -3.97 -8.78
N PHE A 435 -4.03 -5.09 -8.63
CA PHE A 435 -4.06 -5.85 -7.39
C PHE A 435 -3.88 -7.35 -7.60
N ASP A 436 -3.37 -8.01 -6.57
CA ASP A 436 -3.01 -9.42 -6.57
C ASP A 436 -3.10 -10.00 -5.15
N ASP A 437 -3.19 -11.33 -5.03
CA ASP A 437 -3.30 -12.07 -3.76
C ASP A 437 -4.31 -11.45 -2.76
N PHE A 438 -5.57 -11.29 -3.19
CA PHE A 438 -6.64 -10.77 -2.34
C PHE A 438 -7.11 -11.82 -1.33
N GLU A 439 -6.95 -11.51 -0.05
CA GLU A 439 -7.23 -12.40 1.07
C GLU A 439 -8.15 -11.73 2.09
N VAL A 440 -9.04 -12.52 2.69
CA VAL A 440 -9.84 -12.13 3.85
C VAL A 440 -9.59 -13.10 4.98
N ASP A 441 -9.00 -12.57 6.06
CA ASP A 441 -8.68 -13.30 7.27
C ASP A 441 -9.67 -12.93 8.38
N VAL A 442 -10.37 -13.92 8.92
CA VAL A 442 -11.37 -13.73 9.98
C VAL A 442 -11.01 -14.54 11.20
N LEU A 443 -10.99 -13.89 12.35
CA LEU A 443 -10.83 -14.54 13.64
C LEU A 443 -12.20 -14.71 14.27
N TYR A 444 -12.70 -15.94 14.32
CA TYR A 444 -13.95 -16.25 15.02
C TYR A 444 -13.72 -16.46 16.52
N GLN A 445 -14.75 -16.21 17.30
CA GLN A 445 -14.78 -16.66 18.68
C GLN A 445 -14.78 -18.19 18.66
N ASN A 446 -13.72 -18.84 19.16
CA ASN A 446 -13.74 -20.29 19.31
C ASN A 446 -14.91 -20.65 20.24
N PRO A 447 -16.00 -21.30 19.78
CA PRO A 447 -16.79 -22.08 20.71
C PRO A 447 -15.86 -23.19 21.21
N ALA A 448 -15.96 -23.55 22.50
CA ALA A 448 -15.21 -24.65 23.07
C ALA A 448 -15.25 -25.87 22.13
N SER A 449 -14.11 -26.16 21.49
CA SER A 449 -13.86 -27.23 20.51
C SER A 449 -15.03 -28.18 20.27
N ILE A 450 -15.98 -27.75 19.45
CA ILE A 450 -16.73 -28.67 18.59
C ILE A 450 -16.24 -28.28 17.21
N THR A 451 -15.31 -29.05 16.67
CA THR A 451 -15.07 -29.05 15.22
C THR A 451 -16.41 -29.30 14.57
N ASP A 452 -17.10 -28.24 14.16
CA ASP A 452 -18.03 -28.31 13.05
C ASP A 452 -17.17 -28.71 11.87
N ASN A 453 -17.12 -30.03 11.68
CA ASN A 453 -16.51 -30.65 10.52
C ASN A 453 -17.08 -29.93 9.31
N GLU A 454 -16.22 -29.25 8.55
CA GLU A 454 -16.52 -28.97 7.15
C GLU A 454 -17.11 -30.24 6.57
N LEU A 455 -18.42 -30.21 6.29
CA LEU A 455 -19.11 -31.34 5.71
C LEU A 455 -18.40 -31.58 4.39
N LEU A 456 -17.63 -32.67 4.29
CA LEU A 456 -17.18 -33.16 3.00
C LEU A 456 -18.43 -33.27 2.13
N ASN A 457 -18.52 -32.38 1.14
CA ASN A 457 -19.48 -32.45 0.06
C ASN A 457 -19.06 -33.64 -0.79
N PHE A 458 -19.46 -34.85 -0.39
CA PHE A 458 -19.30 -36.05 -1.19
C PHE A 458 -20.65 -36.60 -1.61
N SER A 459 -20.66 -37.24 -2.77
CA SER A 459 -21.83 -37.89 -3.34
C SER A 459 -21.54 -39.38 -3.54
N VAL A 460 -22.58 -40.20 -3.40
CA VAL A 460 -22.53 -41.63 -3.69
C VAL A 460 -23.68 -41.95 -4.63
N TYR A 461 -23.38 -42.40 -5.84
CA TYR A 461 -24.37 -42.62 -6.88
C TYR A 461 -23.95 -43.75 -7.84
N PRO A 462 -24.89 -44.43 -8.53
CA PRO A 462 -26.33 -44.31 -8.36
C PRO A 462 -26.78 -44.92 -7.02
N ASN A 463 -27.84 -44.35 -6.45
CA ASN A 463 -28.53 -44.90 -5.28
C ASN A 463 -30.04 -44.78 -5.52
N PRO A 464 -30.77 -45.87 -5.83
CA PRO A 464 -30.36 -47.27 -5.69
C PRO A 464 -29.29 -47.72 -6.71
N LEU A 465 -28.40 -48.64 -6.29
CA LEU A 465 -27.37 -49.23 -7.15
C LEU A 465 -27.80 -50.59 -7.73
N LYS A 466 -27.32 -50.87 -8.94
CA LYS A 466 -27.29 -52.24 -9.51
C LYS A 466 -25.95 -52.90 -9.22
N ASN A 467 -24.95 -52.82 -10.08
CA ASN A 467 -23.69 -53.53 -9.83
C ASN A 467 -22.63 -52.65 -9.17
N THR A 468 -22.55 -51.38 -9.55
CA THR A 468 -21.47 -50.48 -9.13
C THR A 468 -21.98 -49.21 -8.46
N ILE A 469 -21.13 -48.60 -7.64
CA ILE A 469 -21.30 -47.22 -7.14
C ILE A 469 -20.05 -46.40 -7.45
N SER A 470 -20.27 -45.11 -7.74
CA SER A 470 -19.27 -44.05 -7.76
C SER A 470 -19.33 -43.26 -6.46
N ILE A 471 -18.16 -43.00 -5.89
CA ILE A 471 -17.97 -42.12 -4.74
C ILE A 471 -17.13 -40.94 -5.21
N GLU A 472 -17.68 -39.73 -5.15
CA GLU A 472 -16.97 -38.49 -5.49
C GLU A 472 -16.61 -37.70 -4.23
N LEU A 473 -15.36 -37.28 -4.17
CA LEU A 473 -14.72 -36.57 -3.05
C LEU A 473 -14.04 -35.30 -3.60
N PRO A 474 -14.80 -34.28 -4.05
CA PRO A 474 -14.28 -33.11 -4.75
C PRO A 474 -13.24 -32.31 -3.94
N ASN A 475 -13.34 -32.32 -2.61
CA ASN A 475 -12.44 -31.58 -1.71
C ASN A 475 -11.48 -32.51 -0.92
N LEU A 476 -11.10 -33.66 -1.49
CA LEU A 476 -10.20 -34.59 -0.79
C LEU A 476 -8.76 -34.04 -0.72
N ASN A 477 -8.35 -33.63 0.47
CA ASN A 477 -6.94 -33.39 0.80
C ASN A 477 -6.43 -34.53 1.70
N GLY A 478 -5.57 -35.41 1.19
CA GLY A 478 -5.00 -36.54 1.93
C GLY A 478 -5.53 -37.92 1.52
N VAL A 479 -5.71 -38.84 2.50
CA VAL A 479 -6.21 -40.21 2.28
C VAL A 479 -7.63 -40.34 2.82
N ALA A 480 -8.55 -40.86 2.01
CA ALA A 480 -9.88 -41.27 2.45
C ALA A 480 -9.93 -42.78 2.66
N LYS A 481 -10.56 -43.22 3.75
CA LYS A 481 -10.89 -44.62 4.05
C LYS A 481 -12.37 -44.85 3.74
N ILE A 482 -12.64 -45.72 2.79
CA ILE A 482 -14.00 -46.14 2.40
C ILE A 482 -14.27 -47.48 3.07
N ASN A 483 -15.37 -47.59 3.82
CA ASN A 483 -15.85 -48.83 4.38
C ASN A 483 -17.33 -49.00 4.07
N ILE A 484 -17.76 -50.19 3.65
CA ILE A 484 -19.18 -50.50 3.43
C ILE A 484 -19.62 -51.54 4.45
N TYR A 485 -20.74 -51.30 5.12
CA TYR A 485 -21.29 -52.16 6.15
C TYR A 485 -22.69 -52.68 5.75
N SER A 486 -23.03 -53.89 6.20
CA SER A 486 -24.40 -54.40 6.14
C SER A 486 -25.29 -53.71 7.19
N ILE A 487 -26.62 -53.90 7.09
CA ILE A 487 -27.58 -53.40 8.09
C ILE A 487 -27.32 -53.91 9.52
N ASN A 488 -26.65 -55.05 9.67
CA ASN A 488 -26.28 -55.62 10.96
C ASN A 488 -24.90 -55.13 11.46
N GLY A 489 -24.27 -54.16 10.77
CA GLY A 489 -22.97 -53.59 11.13
C GLY A 489 -21.76 -54.42 10.72
N GLN A 490 -21.93 -55.47 9.91
CA GLN A 490 -20.81 -56.28 9.42
C GLN A 490 -20.07 -55.53 8.31
N LEU A 491 -18.73 -55.44 8.39
CA LEU A 491 -17.90 -54.85 7.34
C LEU A 491 -17.89 -55.75 6.09
N ILE A 492 -18.31 -55.20 4.97
CA ILE A 492 -18.46 -55.86 3.67
C ILE A 492 -17.34 -55.49 2.71
N TYR A 493 -16.93 -54.22 2.69
CA TYR A 493 -15.90 -53.71 1.79
C TYR A 493 -15.03 -52.68 2.51
N LYS A 494 -13.74 -52.60 2.15
CA LYS A 494 -12.80 -51.62 2.68
C LYS A 494 -11.74 -51.26 1.63
N GLU A 495 -11.52 -49.95 1.44
CA GLU A 495 -10.47 -49.41 0.57
C GLU A 495 -9.92 -48.09 1.13
N ASN A 496 -8.66 -47.78 0.86
CA ASN A 496 -8.11 -46.44 1.07
C ASN A 496 -7.83 -45.80 -0.29
N THR A 497 -8.31 -44.59 -0.53
CA THR A 497 -8.16 -43.88 -1.80
C THR A 497 -7.58 -42.48 -1.61
N ARG A 498 -6.84 -42.00 -2.62
CA ARG A 498 -6.45 -40.60 -2.79
C ARG A 498 -7.11 -39.98 -4.03
N LYS A 499 -7.96 -40.74 -4.73
CA LYS A 499 -8.61 -40.28 -5.96
C LYS A 499 -9.86 -39.47 -5.61
N LEU A 500 -10.08 -38.38 -6.33
CA LEU A 500 -11.30 -37.55 -6.23
C LEU A 500 -12.56 -38.32 -6.66
N LYS A 501 -12.41 -39.40 -7.43
CA LYS A 501 -13.48 -40.31 -7.81
C LYS A 501 -13.01 -41.76 -7.70
N THR A 502 -13.81 -42.60 -7.04
CA THR A 502 -13.55 -44.04 -6.88
C THR A 502 -14.80 -44.83 -7.25
N GLU A 503 -14.64 -45.84 -8.11
CA GLU A 503 -15.71 -46.76 -8.50
C GLU A 503 -15.53 -48.10 -7.79
N ILE A 504 -16.62 -48.61 -7.21
CA ILE A 504 -16.63 -49.87 -6.45
C ILE A 504 -17.66 -50.80 -7.06
N ASP A 505 -17.21 -52.01 -7.39
CA ASP A 505 -18.07 -53.11 -7.83
C ASP A 505 -18.61 -53.90 -6.64
N LEU A 506 -19.94 -53.98 -6.57
CA LEU A 506 -20.74 -54.59 -5.53
C LEU A 506 -21.73 -55.62 -6.11
N GLU A 507 -21.46 -56.17 -7.29
CA GLU A 507 -22.32 -57.16 -7.97
C GLU A 507 -22.65 -58.37 -7.08
N THR A 508 -21.71 -58.80 -6.24
CA THR A 508 -21.87 -59.96 -5.34
C THR A 508 -22.79 -59.71 -4.14
N LEU A 509 -23.23 -58.47 -3.91
CA LEU A 509 -24.12 -58.13 -2.81
C LEU A 509 -25.58 -58.46 -3.14
N LYS A 510 -26.27 -59.08 -2.18
CA LYS A 510 -27.72 -59.31 -2.25
C LYS A 510 -28.49 -57.99 -2.12
N ASP A 511 -29.71 -57.98 -2.64
CA ASP A 511 -30.65 -56.87 -2.45
C ASP A 511 -30.83 -56.52 -0.97
N GLY A 512 -30.77 -55.23 -0.67
CA GLY A 512 -30.83 -54.75 0.70
C GLY A 512 -30.20 -53.38 0.92
N VAL A 513 -30.23 -52.95 2.17
CA VAL A 513 -29.67 -51.68 2.63
C VAL A 513 -28.25 -51.87 3.14
N TYR A 514 -27.34 -51.02 2.70
CA TYR A 514 -25.95 -50.96 3.14
C TYR A 514 -25.57 -49.53 3.53
N PHE A 515 -24.47 -49.39 4.26
CA PHE A 515 -23.97 -48.10 4.74
C PHE A 515 -22.53 -47.88 4.29
N VAL A 516 -22.28 -46.82 3.53
CA VAL A 516 -20.94 -46.37 3.14
C VAL A 516 -20.45 -45.38 4.19
N LYS A 517 -19.41 -45.74 4.93
CA LYS A 517 -18.70 -44.89 5.88
C LYS A 517 -17.38 -44.42 5.27
N LEU A 518 -17.24 -43.11 5.13
CA LEU A 518 -16.04 -42.43 4.66
C LEU A 518 -15.35 -41.75 5.83
N THR A 519 -14.05 -41.96 5.98
CA THR A 519 -13.22 -41.37 7.03
C THR A 519 -11.96 -40.75 6.42
N THR A 520 -11.73 -39.46 6.62
CA THR A 520 -10.45 -38.78 6.33
C THR A 520 -9.73 -38.47 7.64
N ASP A 521 -8.59 -37.79 7.57
CA ASP A 521 -7.83 -37.36 8.75
C ASP A 521 -8.58 -36.29 9.56
N LYS A 522 -9.57 -35.61 8.95
CA LYS A 522 -10.35 -34.54 9.57
C LYS A 522 -11.79 -34.94 9.92
N THR A 523 -12.45 -35.79 9.12
CA THR A 523 -13.91 -36.02 9.26
C THR A 523 -14.33 -37.47 9.03
N THR A 524 -15.52 -37.85 9.50
CA THR A 524 -16.16 -39.14 9.21
C THR A 524 -17.65 -38.96 8.93
N LYS A 525 -18.17 -39.57 7.86
CA LYS A 525 -19.59 -39.50 7.49
C LYS A 525 -20.08 -40.82 6.91
N THR A 526 -21.36 -41.10 7.12
CA THR A 526 -22.00 -42.34 6.71
C THR A 526 -23.21 -42.04 5.83
N LEU A 527 -23.31 -42.69 4.67
CA LEU A 527 -24.47 -42.63 3.79
C LEU A 527 -25.13 -44.00 3.64
N LYS A 528 -26.45 -44.00 3.55
CA LYS A 528 -27.26 -45.19 3.25
C LYS A 528 -27.32 -45.39 1.73
N ILE A 529 -27.00 -46.60 1.27
CA ILE A 529 -27.18 -47.04 -0.11
C ILE A 529 -28.16 -48.21 -0.18
N LEU A 530 -28.92 -48.30 -1.27
CA LEU A 530 -29.90 -49.37 -1.52
C LEU A 530 -29.45 -50.19 -2.74
N LYS A 531 -29.19 -51.48 -2.55
CA LYS A 531 -28.93 -52.44 -3.63
C LYS A 531 -30.25 -53.05 -4.12
N THR A 532 -30.44 -53.00 -5.43
CA THR A 532 -31.53 -53.67 -6.15
C THR A 532 -30.96 -54.41 -7.35
N HIS A 533 -31.41 -55.63 -7.63
CA HIS A 533 -31.02 -56.41 -8.81
C HIS A 533 -31.74 -55.91 -10.08
#